data_AF-A0A9D7HKV3-F1
#
_entry.id   AF-A0A9D7HKV3-F1
#
_cell.length_a   1.000
_cell.length_b   1.000
_cell.length_c   1.000
_cell.angle_alpha   90.00
_cell.angle_beta   90.00
_cell.angle_gamma   90.00
#
_symmetry.space_group_name_H-M   'P 1'
#
loop_
_entity.id
_entity.type
_entity.pdbx_description
1 polymer ?
#
loop_
_entity_poly.entity_id
_entity_poly.type
_entity_poly.pdbx_seq_one_letter_code
_entity_poly.pdbx_strand_id
1 'polypeptide(L)'
;MREFTLVIPGLLWPADSLAAACGNLPLPALEALLAHGAVNTLPPATLEEMLAGLYGLPADNAPYAALRVAGSGCDPGDASWMCADPVHLRFARETLVLTDNHELDITNDEAAQLVAALNDSFADIGEFAVASPANGICG
;
A
#
# COMPACT_ATOMS: atom_id res chain seq x y z
N MET A 1 14.08 23.48 -16.01
CA MET A 1 12.70 23.08 -16.36
C MET A 1 12.16 22.34 -15.15
N ARG A 2 10.98 22.69 -14.62
CA ARG A 2 10.37 21.99 -13.47
C ARG A 2 9.22 21.14 -13.99
N GLU A 3 9.22 19.87 -13.62
CA GLU A 3 8.17 18.90 -13.92
C GLU A 3 7.45 18.55 -12.63
N PHE A 4 6.13 18.41 -12.69
CA PHE A 4 5.29 18.00 -11.56
C PHE A 4 4.39 16.87 -12.01
N THR A 5 4.46 15.74 -11.31
CA THR A 5 3.59 14.59 -11.53
C THR A 5 2.57 14.53 -10.39
N LEU A 6 1.28 14.60 -10.74
CA LEU A 6 0.18 14.48 -9.80
C LEU A 6 -0.48 13.10 -9.98
N VAL A 7 -0.44 12.28 -8.94
CA VAL A 7 -1.11 10.97 -8.90
C VAL A 7 -2.34 11.10 -7.99
N ILE A 8 -3.52 10.71 -8.49
CA ILE A 8 -4.77 10.73 -7.74
C ILE A 8 -5.36 9.31 -7.71
N PRO A 9 -5.02 8.50 -6.69
CA PRO A 9 -5.57 7.15 -6.55
C PRO A 9 -7.10 7.18 -6.48
N GLY A 10 -7.76 6.27 -7.21
CA GLY A 10 -9.21 6.16 -7.19
C GLY A 10 -9.97 7.28 -7.90
N LEU A 11 -9.28 8.19 -8.62
CA LEU A 11 -9.93 9.24 -9.41
C LEU A 11 -10.93 8.66 -10.44
N LEU A 12 -10.59 7.51 -11.01
CA LEU A 12 -11.42 6.77 -11.94
C LEU A 12 -12.09 5.60 -11.21
N TRP A 13 -13.18 5.90 -10.49
CA TRP A 13 -14.12 4.90 -9.95
C TRP A 13 -14.80 4.14 -11.12
N PRO A 14 -15.30 2.90 -10.96
CA PRO A 14 -15.95 2.15 -12.04
C PRO A 14 -16.87 3.01 -12.90
N ALA A 15 -16.70 2.91 -14.22
CA ALA A 15 -17.16 3.86 -15.23
C ALA A 15 -18.66 4.20 -15.11
N ASP A 16 -19.48 3.22 -14.73
CA ASP A 16 -20.93 3.38 -14.58
C ASP A 16 -21.34 4.38 -13.49
N SER A 17 -20.46 4.64 -12.52
CA SER A 17 -20.69 5.59 -11.43
C SER A 17 -19.96 6.92 -11.63
N LEU A 18 -18.98 6.99 -12.53
CA LEU A 18 -18.12 8.17 -12.70
C LEU A 18 -18.89 9.37 -13.27
N ALA A 19 -19.68 9.14 -14.32
CA ALA A 19 -20.48 10.20 -14.94
C ALA A 19 -21.52 10.78 -13.96
N ALA A 20 -22.11 9.92 -13.12
CA ALA A 20 -23.06 10.32 -12.09
C ALA A 20 -22.40 11.08 -10.93
N ALA A 21 -21.21 10.65 -10.49
CA ALA A 21 -20.47 11.29 -9.40
C ALA A 21 -19.81 12.60 -9.80
N CYS A 22 -19.31 12.71 -11.04
CA CYS A 22 -18.47 13.82 -11.49
C CYS A 22 -19.18 14.82 -12.40
N GLY A 23 -20.36 14.49 -12.97
CA GLY A 23 -20.98 15.25 -14.07
C GLY A 23 -21.33 16.72 -13.78
N ASN A 24 -21.43 17.13 -12.52
CA ASN A 24 -21.75 18.51 -12.11
C ASN A 24 -20.78 19.08 -11.07
N LEU A 25 -19.58 18.49 -10.91
CA LEU A 25 -18.60 19.00 -9.95
C LEU A 25 -17.89 20.22 -10.53
N PRO A 26 -17.96 21.41 -9.91
CA PRO A 26 -17.21 22.57 -10.39
C PRO A 26 -15.72 22.37 -10.09
N LEU A 27 -14.93 22.06 -11.12
CA LEU A 27 -13.48 21.78 -11.00
C LEU A 27 -12.66 22.70 -11.91
N PRO A 28 -12.78 24.04 -11.78
CA PRO A 28 -12.22 24.99 -12.75
C PRO A 28 -10.70 24.88 -12.93
N ALA A 29 -9.98 24.52 -11.86
CA ALA A 29 -8.53 24.30 -11.93
C ALA A 29 -8.17 23.03 -12.70
N LEU A 30 -8.91 21.93 -12.50
CA LEU A 30 -8.69 20.68 -13.21
C LEU A 30 -9.11 20.81 -14.68
N GLU A 31 -10.23 21.45 -14.95
CA GLU A 31 -10.69 21.77 -16.32
C GLU A 31 -9.64 22.58 -17.08
N ALA A 32 -9.07 23.62 -16.45
CA ALA A 32 -8.01 24.43 -17.05
C ALA A 32 -6.74 23.61 -17.34
N LEU A 33 -6.34 22.72 -16.43
CA LEU A 33 -5.19 21.83 -16.63
C LEU A 33 -5.44 20.84 -17.78
N LEU A 34 -6.60 20.19 -17.80
CA LEU A 34 -6.97 19.21 -18.83
C LEU A 34 -7.15 19.86 -20.21
N ALA A 35 -7.63 21.10 -20.28
CA ALA A 35 -7.81 21.83 -21.55
C ALA A 35 -6.48 22.12 -22.28
N HIS A 36 -5.36 22.15 -21.56
CA HIS A 36 -4.03 22.39 -22.12
C HIS A 36 -3.16 21.12 -22.19
N GLY A 37 -3.70 19.98 -21.74
CA GLY A 37 -2.99 18.70 -21.67
C GLY A 37 -3.29 17.79 -22.86
N ALA A 38 -2.49 16.74 -22.99
CA ALA A 38 -2.81 15.58 -23.82
C ALA A 38 -3.27 14.44 -22.91
N VAL A 39 -4.34 13.75 -23.31
CA VAL A 39 -4.82 12.56 -22.61
C VAL A 39 -4.12 11.34 -23.19
N ASN A 40 -3.53 10.52 -22.32
CA ASN A 40 -2.99 9.23 -22.68
C ASN A 40 -3.55 8.15 -21.76
N THR A 41 -4.04 7.06 -22.34
CA THR A 41 -4.59 5.93 -21.58
C THR A 41 -3.51 4.87 -21.47
N LEU A 42 -3.17 4.52 -20.24
CA LEU A 42 -2.22 3.46 -19.95
C LEU A 42 -2.96 2.13 -19.71
N PRO A 43 -2.27 0.98 -19.88
CA PRO A 43 -2.80 -0.30 -19.43
C PRO A 43 -3.18 -0.25 -17.94
N PRO A 44 -4.20 -1.01 -17.51
CA PRO A 44 -4.51 -1.16 -16.09
C PRO A 44 -3.28 -1.63 -15.31
N ALA A 45 -2.99 -0.97 -14.20
CA ALA A 45 -1.92 -1.30 -13.28
C ALA A 45 -2.37 -0.97 -11.85
N THR A 46 -1.80 -1.65 -10.88
CA THR A 46 -1.90 -1.28 -9.47
C THR A 46 -1.22 0.08 -9.23
N LEU A 47 -1.52 0.71 -8.09
CA LEU A 47 -0.86 1.97 -7.71
C LEU A 47 0.64 1.77 -7.55
N GLU A 48 1.02 0.65 -6.95
CA GLU A 48 2.39 0.23 -6.69
C GLU A 48 3.19 0.09 -7.98
N GLU A 49 2.65 -0.61 -8.99
CA GLU A 49 3.28 -0.76 -10.31
C GLU A 49 3.44 0.59 -11.03
N MET A 50 2.42 1.45 -10.95
CA MET A 50 2.48 2.80 -11.54
C MET A 50 3.59 3.64 -10.88
N LEU A 51 3.64 3.65 -9.55
CA LEU A 51 4.66 4.37 -8.79
C LEU A 51 6.06 3.81 -9.10
N ALA A 52 6.22 2.49 -9.14
CA ALA A 52 7.47 1.86 -9.53
C ALA A 52 7.94 2.34 -10.91
N GLY A 53 7.04 2.37 -11.90
CA GLY A 53 7.33 2.88 -13.24
C GLY A 53 7.74 4.35 -13.26
N LEU A 54 7.05 5.21 -12.50
CA LEU A 54 7.37 6.64 -12.39
C LEU A 54 8.77 6.90 -11.80
N TYR A 55 9.23 6.04 -10.89
CA TYR A 55 10.55 6.14 -10.26
C TYR A 55 11.61 5.26 -10.92
N GLY A 56 11.30 4.59 -12.05
CA GLY A 56 12.26 3.75 -12.77
C GLY A 56 12.64 2.46 -12.02
N LEU A 57 11.79 2.00 -11.10
CA LEU A 57 11.97 0.74 -10.37
C LEU A 57 11.53 -0.45 -11.23
N PRO A 58 12.16 -1.61 -11.07
CA PRO A 58 11.78 -2.82 -11.79
C PRO A 58 10.38 -3.29 -11.36
N ALA A 59 9.46 -3.49 -12.29
CA ALA A 59 8.07 -3.87 -11.99
C ALA A 59 7.98 -5.20 -11.21
N ASP A 60 8.78 -6.21 -11.59
CA ASP A 60 8.71 -7.56 -11.01
C ASP A 60 9.48 -7.71 -9.69
N ASN A 61 10.29 -6.72 -9.31
CA ASN A 61 11.17 -6.81 -8.14
C ASN A 61 11.37 -5.45 -7.46
N ALA A 62 10.34 -4.62 -7.46
CA ALA A 62 10.38 -3.36 -6.75
C ALA A 62 10.52 -3.66 -5.24
N PRO A 63 11.37 -2.92 -4.50
CA PRO A 63 11.69 -3.22 -3.10
C PRO A 63 10.58 -2.72 -2.15
N TYR A 64 9.33 -3.13 -2.37
CA TYR A 64 8.16 -2.63 -1.64
C TYR A 64 8.28 -2.82 -0.12
N ALA A 65 8.88 -3.92 0.34
CA ALA A 65 9.07 -4.17 1.76
C ALA A 65 10.08 -3.21 2.40
N ALA A 66 11.23 -2.97 1.75
CA ALA A 66 12.19 -1.98 2.22
C ALA A 66 11.60 -0.56 2.16
N LEU A 67 10.80 -0.25 1.13
CA LEU A 67 10.07 1.01 1.03
C LEU A 67 9.04 1.18 2.15
N ARG A 68 8.36 0.10 2.57
CA ARG A 68 7.42 0.11 3.71
C ARG A 68 8.14 0.45 5.02
N VAL A 69 9.34 -0.10 5.24
CA VAL A 69 10.20 0.22 6.39
C VAL A 69 10.72 1.66 6.34
N ALA A 70 11.17 2.11 5.17
CA ALA A 70 11.57 3.50 4.97
C ALA A 70 10.40 4.47 5.23
N GLY A 71 9.19 4.10 4.82
CA GLY A 71 7.96 4.86 5.05
C GLY A 71 7.56 4.98 6.52
N SER A 72 7.96 4.04 7.38
CA SER A 72 7.78 4.14 8.84
C SER A 72 8.89 4.93 9.54
N GLY A 73 9.84 5.51 8.78
CA GLY A 73 10.93 6.32 9.31
C GLY A 73 12.16 5.52 9.76
N CYS A 74 12.24 4.23 9.44
CA CYS A 74 13.40 3.39 9.72
C CYS A 74 14.30 3.24 8.50
N ASP A 75 15.60 3.09 8.71
CA ASP A 75 16.54 2.74 7.64
C ASP A 75 16.44 1.23 7.37
N PRO A 76 16.02 0.78 6.17
CA PRO A 76 15.96 -0.64 5.85
C PRO A 76 17.35 -1.30 5.78
N GLY A 77 18.43 -0.52 5.63
CA GLY A 77 19.79 -1.04 5.46
C GLY A 77 19.92 -2.05 4.30
N ASP A 78 20.81 -3.02 4.45
CA ASP A 78 21.08 -4.06 3.44
C ASP A 78 20.31 -5.37 3.70
N ALA A 79 19.37 -5.36 4.66
CA ALA A 79 18.58 -6.54 5.00
C ALA A 79 17.54 -6.88 3.91
N SER A 80 17.19 -8.17 3.82
CA SER A 80 16.09 -8.63 2.96
C SER A 80 14.77 -8.51 3.72
N TRP A 81 13.87 -7.66 3.22
CA TRP A 81 12.59 -7.39 3.84
C TRP A 81 11.44 -8.12 3.13
N MET A 82 10.44 -8.53 3.90
CA MET A 82 9.18 -9.06 3.39
C MET A 82 8.00 -8.35 4.08
N CYS A 83 6.98 -8.02 3.29
CA CYS A 83 5.72 -7.50 3.81
C CYS A 83 4.86 -8.64 4.35
N ALA A 84 4.36 -8.51 5.57
CA ALA A 84 3.35 -9.39 6.13
C ALA A 84 2.22 -8.55 6.73
N ASP A 85 0.98 -8.85 6.34
CA ASP A 85 -0.22 -8.18 6.83
C ASP A 85 -1.05 -9.18 7.66
N PRO A 86 -1.52 -8.81 8.87
CA PRO A 86 -2.30 -9.71 9.71
C PRO A 86 -3.67 -9.98 9.09
N VAL A 87 -4.08 -11.24 9.06
CA VAL A 87 -5.38 -11.67 8.52
C VAL A 87 -6.03 -12.68 9.46
N HIS A 88 -7.36 -12.69 9.51
CA HIS A 88 -8.10 -13.68 10.29
C HIS A 88 -8.64 -14.78 9.39
N LEU A 89 -8.26 -16.02 9.66
CA LEU A 89 -8.74 -17.18 8.94
C LEU A 89 -9.84 -17.87 9.74
N ARG A 90 -11.08 -17.83 9.23
CA ARG A 90 -12.21 -18.54 9.82
C ARG A 90 -12.51 -19.82 9.03
N PHE A 91 -12.46 -20.96 9.71
CA PHE A 91 -12.85 -22.24 9.13
C PHE A 91 -14.39 -22.36 9.11
N ALA A 92 -14.98 -22.25 7.92
CA ALA A 92 -16.33 -22.76 7.65
C ALA A 92 -16.22 -24.21 7.15
N ARG A 93 -17.28 -25.01 7.31
CA ARG A 93 -17.26 -26.48 7.11
C ARG A 93 -16.60 -26.94 5.82
N GLU A 94 -16.73 -26.18 4.73
CA GLU A 94 -16.11 -26.50 3.43
C GLU A 94 -15.33 -25.31 2.84
N THR A 95 -15.07 -24.25 3.61
CA THR A 95 -14.47 -23.00 3.09
C THR A 95 -13.61 -22.30 4.13
N LEU A 96 -12.45 -21.82 3.69
CA LEU A 96 -11.63 -20.90 4.46
C LEU A 96 -12.10 -19.48 4.13
N VAL A 97 -12.63 -18.77 5.11
CA VAL A 97 -12.99 -17.34 4.94
C VAL A 97 -11.87 -16.51 5.52
N LEU A 98 -11.25 -15.70 4.67
CA LEU A 98 -10.26 -14.70 5.08
C LEU A 98 -11.01 -13.40 5.38
N THR A 99 -10.94 -12.97 6.63
CA THR A 99 -11.54 -11.71 7.10
C THR A 99 -10.44 -10.64 7.13
N ASP A 100 -10.83 -9.43 6.70
CA ASP A 100 -9.92 -8.31 6.46
C ASP A 100 -9.16 -7.90 7.73
N ASN A 101 -7.90 -7.49 7.53
CA ASN A 101 -7.04 -6.85 8.53
C ASN A 101 -7.79 -5.76 9.32
N HIS A 102 -8.53 -4.90 8.63
CA HIS A 102 -9.20 -3.76 9.23
C HIS A 102 -10.29 -4.12 10.25
N GLU A 103 -10.79 -5.37 10.22
CA GLU A 103 -11.75 -5.86 11.21
C GLU A 103 -11.07 -6.38 12.49
N LEU A 104 -9.75 -6.55 12.50
CA LEU A 104 -9.04 -7.21 13.59
C LEU A 104 -8.79 -6.32 14.81
N ASP A 105 -9.00 -4.99 14.71
CA ASP A 105 -8.82 -3.97 15.77
C ASP A 105 -7.61 -4.26 16.70
N ILE A 106 -6.50 -4.73 16.10
CA ILE A 106 -5.31 -5.16 16.84
C ILE A 106 -4.65 -3.93 17.40
N THR A 107 -4.58 -3.85 18.71
CA THR A 107 -3.85 -2.80 19.40
C THR A 107 -2.35 -2.94 19.19
N ASN A 108 -1.59 -1.85 19.35
CA ASN A 108 -0.12 -1.91 19.28
C ASN A 108 0.49 -2.90 20.29
N ASP A 109 -0.14 -3.07 21.46
CA ASP A 109 0.31 -4.01 22.48
C ASP A 109 0.08 -5.45 22.04
N GLU A 110 -1.09 -5.77 21.49
CA GLU A 110 -1.38 -7.09 20.91
C GLU A 110 -0.47 -7.39 19.72
N ALA A 111 -0.21 -6.41 18.85
CA ALA A 111 0.74 -6.56 17.74
C ALA A 111 2.16 -6.88 18.24
N ALA A 112 2.61 -6.22 19.30
CA ALA A 112 3.90 -6.51 19.92
C ALA A 112 3.96 -7.90 20.54
N GLN A 113 2.89 -8.33 21.23
CA GLN A 113 2.79 -9.68 21.79
C GLN A 113 2.80 -10.75 20.69
N LEU A 114 2.09 -10.53 19.58
CA LEU A 114 2.07 -11.41 18.42
C LEU A 114 3.46 -11.53 17.79
N VAL A 115 4.14 -10.41 17.59
CA VAL A 115 5.52 -10.41 17.06
C VAL A 115 6.47 -11.15 17.98
N ALA A 116 6.38 -10.95 19.31
CA ALA A 116 7.20 -11.68 20.27
C ALA A 116 6.95 -13.19 20.19
N ALA A 117 5.70 -13.63 20.09
CA ALA A 117 5.35 -15.05 19.95
C ALA A 117 5.82 -15.65 18.61
N LEU A 118 5.76 -14.89 17.52
CA LEU A 118 6.28 -15.30 16.21
C LEU A 118 7.80 -15.44 16.25
N ASN A 119 8.50 -14.47 16.83
CA ASN A 119 9.96 -14.51 16.96
C ASN A 119 10.42 -15.68 17.86
N ASP A 120 9.67 -16.02 18.92
CA ASP A 120 9.98 -17.20 19.73
C ASP A 120 9.79 -18.51 18.94
N SER A 121 8.73 -18.59 18.13
CA SER A 121 8.36 -19.81 17.40
C SER A 121 9.15 -20.02 16.11
N PHE A 122 9.63 -18.95 15.48
CA PHE A 122 10.21 -18.95 14.14
C PHE A 122 11.56 -18.22 14.07
N ALA A 123 12.31 -18.18 15.18
CA ALA A 123 13.63 -17.55 15.27
C ALA A 123 14.64 -18.05 14.23
N ASP A 124 14.45 -19.26 13.70
CA ASP A 124 15.29 -19.88 12.68
C ASP A 124 15.00 -19.39 11.25
N ILE A 125 13.82 -18.80 11.02
CA ILE A 125 13.37 -18.31 9.71
C ILE A 125 13.72 -16.83 9.53
N GLY A 126 13.67 -16.05 10.59
CA GLY A 126 13.99 -14.63 10.56
C GLY A 126 13.41 -13.86 11.74
N GLU A 127 13.37 -12.54 11.59
CA GLU A 127 12.83 -11.62 12.59
C GLU A 127 11.57 -10.93 12.06
N PHE A 128 10.53 -10.94 12.88
CA PHE A 128 9.27 -10.24 12.66
C PHE A 128 9.31 -8.91 13.40
N ALA A 129 8.81 -7.86 12.75
CA ALA A 129 8.71 -6.52 13.32
C ALA A 129 7.38 -5.87 12.93
N VAL A 130 6.84 -5.02 13.80
CA VAL A 130 5.65 -4.21 13.51
C VAL A 130 6.07 -2.92 12.81
N ALA A 131 5.64 -2.74 11.56
CA ALA A 131 5.76 -1.45 10.88
C ALA A 131 4.64 -0.51 11.37
N SER A 132 4.85 0.20 12.48
CA SER A 132 3.86 1.18 12.95
C SER A 132 4.09 2.54 12.27
N PRO A 133 3.07 3.17 11.65
CA PRO A 133 3.19 4.54 11.13
C PRO A 133 3.23 5.59 12.25
N ALA A 134 3.04 5.21 13.53
CA ALA A 134 2.92 6.15 14.64
C ALA A 134 4.09 6.14 15.64
N ASN A 135 5.01 5.18 15.58
CA ASN A 135 6.19 5.18 16.44
C ASN A 135 7.33 4.50 15.69
N GLY A 136 8.36 5.28 15.37
CA GLY A 136 9.63 4.80 14.82
C GLY A 136 10.38 3.95 15.84
N ILE A 137 9.87 2.75 16.09
CA ILE A 137 10.62 1.70 16.77
C ILE A 137 11.27 0.90 15.66
N CYS A 138 12.48 1.32 15.29
CA CYS A 138 13.40 0.42 14.63
C CYS A 138 13.85 -0.57 15.71
N GLY A 139 13.75 -1.87 15.39
CA GLY A 139 14.40 -2.91 16.18
C GLY A 139 15.89 -2.66 16.30
#